data_AF-A0A2M6XCZ9-F1
#
_entry.id   AF-A0A2M6XCZ9-F1
#
_cell.length_a   1.000
_cell.length_b   1.000
_cell.length_c   1.000
_cell.angle_alpha   90.00
_cell.angle_beta   90.00
_cell.angle_gamma   90.00
#
_symmetry.space_group_name_H-M   'P 1'
#
loop_
_entity.id
_entity.type
_entity.pdbx_description
1 polymer ?
#
loop_
_entity_poly.entity_id
_entity_poly.type
_entity_poly.pdbx_seq_one_letter_code
_entity_poly.pdbx_strand_id
1 'polypeptide(L)'
;MAEGKTITGLPVNTEAALAYVFWWLSGILLLLLEKDDKYIRFHAMQSIIVFGVVTIFSFIPIIGWILSPLVMIGAFILWLFLIMKAYKGEKYMLPVVGEFAEKQLEKITK
;
A
#
# COMPACT_ATOMS: atom_id res chain seq x y z
N MET A 1 13.71 -14.38 5.62
CA MET A 1 13.72 -13.08 4.90
C MET A 1 13.50 -13.42 3.43
N ALA A 2 12.65 -12.69 2.72
CA ALA A 2 12.37 -13.01 1.31
C ALA A 2 13.60 -12.66 0.46
N GLU A 3 14.36 -13.67 0.06
CA GLU A 3 15.51 -13.57 -0.85
C GLU A 3 15.00 -13.40 -2.29
N GLY A 4 14.56 -12.20 -2.64
CA GLY A 4 14.27 -11.82 -4.02
C GLY A 4 15.20 -10.71 -4.48
N LYS A 5 15.68 -10.80 -5.72
CA LYS A 5 16.50 -9.75 -6.33
C LYS A 5 15.56 -8.68 -6.89
N THR A 6 15.42 -7.57 -6.18
CA THR A 6 14.66 -6.40 -6.65
C THR A 6 15.53 -5.51 -7.53
N ILE A 7 14.93 -4.53 -8.21
CA ILE A 7 15.65 -3.57 -9.05
C ILE A 7 16.52 -2.64 -8.20
N THR A 8 16.05 -2.24 -7.02
CA THR A 8 16.84 -1.36 -6.13
C THR A 8 17.94 -2.09 -5.37
N GLY A 9 17.89 -3.43 -5.32
CA GLY A 9 18.79 -4.27 -4.54
C GLY A 9 18.46 -4.33 -3.04
N LEU A 10 17.33 -3.75 -2.63
CA LEU A 10 16.82 -3.83 -1.27
C LEU A 10 16.12 -5.18 -1.02
N PRO A 11 16.00 -5.62 0.24
CA PRO A 11 15.20 -6.80 0.56
C PRO A 11 13.73 -6.62 0.14
N VAL A 12 13.11 -7.68 -0.40
CA VAL A 12 11.72 -7.67 -0.89
C VAL A 12 10.72 -7.12 0.14
N ASN A 13 10.86 -7.53 1.41
CA ASN A 13 10.04 -7.04 2.52
C ASN A 13 10.26 -5.55 2.83
N THR A 14 11.48 -5.04 2.59
CA THR A 14 11.79 -3.62 2.76
C THR A 14 11.10 -2.80 1.67
N GLU A 15 11.14 -3.24 0.41
CA GLU A 15 10.44 -2.55 -0.68
C GLU A 15 8.92 -2.60 -0.52
N ALA A 16 8.38 -3.76 -0.13
CA ALA A 16 6.96 -3.86 0.17
C ALA A 16 6.52 -2.92 1.30
N ALA A 17 7.37 -2.67 2.30
CA ALA A 17 7.12 -1.67 3.32
C ALA A 17 7.22 -0.24 2.78
N LEU A 18 8.22 0.04 1.94
CA LEU A 18 8.42 1.33 1.27
C LEU A 18 7.22 1.72 0.41
N ALA A 19 6.46 0.76 -0.12
CA ALA A 19 5.22 1.00 -0.86
C ALA A 19 4.22 1.90 -0.11
N TYR A 20 4.24 1.87 1.22
CA TYR A 20 3.34 2.66 2.06
C TYR A 20 3.94 3.97 2.59
N VAL A 21 5.26 4.17 2.53
CA VAL A 21 5.95 5.27 3.23
C VAL A 21 5.57 6.64 2.69
N PHE A 22 5.48 6.79 1.38
CA PHE A 22 4.96 7.99 0.72
C PHE A 22 3.54 7.75 0.18
N TRP A 23 2.75 6.97 0.93
CA TRP A 23 1.37 6.66 0.62
C TRP A 23 1.21 6.10 -0.81
N TRP A 24 0.25 6.61 -1.58
CA TRP A 24 -0.01 6.16 -2.93
C TRP A 24 1.14 6.51 -3.91
N LEU A 25 1.98 7.52 -3.62
CA LEU A 25 3.09 7.91 -4.49
C LEU A 25 4.19 6.84 -4.52
N SER A 26 4.61 6.34 -3.36
CA SER A 26 5.57 5.22 -3.29
C SER A 26 4.98 3.94 -3.87
N GLY A 27 3.67 3.73 -3.71
CA GLY A 27 2.96 2.61 -4.34
C GLY A 27 3.04 2.68 -5.86
N ILE A 28 2.76 3.84 -6.48
CA ILE A 28 2.90 4.01 -7.94
C ILE A 28 4.33 3.73 -8.38
N LEU A 29 5.32 4.32 -7.70
CA LEU A 29 6.73 4.15 -8.05
C LEU A 29 7.12 2.67 -8.06
N LEU A 30 6.83 1.93 -6.99
CA LEU A 30 7.18 0.51 -6.90
C LEU A 30 6.34 -0.37 -7.83
N LEU A 31 5.10 -0.02 -8.14
CA LEU A 31 4.30 -0.76 -9.12
C LEU A 31 4.89 -0.65 -10.54
N LEU A 32 5.50 0.48 -10.87
CA LEU A 32 6.16 0.73 -12.16
C LEU A 32 7.58 0.14 -12.21
N LEU A 33 8.30 0.19 -11.09
CA LEU A 33 9.66 -0.33 -10.95
C LEU A 33 9.65 -1.86 -10.88
N GLU A 34 8.99 -2.44 -9.89
CA GLU A 34 8.98 -3.89 -9.62
C GLU A 34 7.87 -4.59 -10.41
N LYS A 35 8.23 -5.13 -11.59
CA LYS A 35 7.28 -5.77 -12.51
C LYS A 35 7.08 -7.26 -12.26
N ASP A 36 8.08 -7.92 -11.69
CA ASP A 36 8.11 -9.38 -11.57
C ASP A 36 7.71 -9.87 -10.17
N ASP A 37 7.96 -9.07 -9.13
CA ASP A 37 7.68 -9.47 -7.75
C ASP A 37 6.22 -9.25 -7.37
N LYS A 38 5.43 -10.33 -7.31
CA LYS A 38 4.00 -10.28 -6.97
C LYS A 38 3.72 -9.76 -5.56
N TYR A 39 4.65 -9.93 -4.62
CA TYR A 39 4.48 -9.48 -3.24
C TYR A 39 4.64 -7.97 -3.13
N ILE A 40 5.69 -7.40 -3.74
CA ILE A 40 5.89 -5.94 -3.79
C ILE A 40 4.74 -5.28 -4.55
N ARG A 41 4.34 -5.86 -5.70
CA ARG A 41 3.22 -5.36 -6.51
C ARG A 41 1.89 -5.35 -5.76
N PHE A 42 1.63 -6.36 -4.94
CA PHE A 42 0.45 -6.38 -4.06
C PHE A 42 0.44 -5.21 -3.08
N HIS A 43 1.53 -5.00 -2.34
CA HIS A 43 1.61 -3.91 -1.37
C HIS A 43 1.59 -2.53 -2.04
N ALA A 44 2.23 -2.40 -3.20
CA ALA A 44 2.15 -1.22 -4.06
C ALA A 44 0.72 -0.90 -4.48
N MET A 45 -0.01 -1.86 -5.05
CA MET A 45 -1.40 -1.66 -5.45
C MET A 45 -2.32 -1.38 -4.25
N GLN A 46 -2.20 -2.13 -3.17
CA GLN A 46 -2.96 -1.88 -1.93
C GLN A 46 -2.69 -0.47 -1.40
N SER A 47 -1.43 0.01 -1.42
CA SER A 47 -1.08 1.37 -1.01
C SER A 47 -1.75 2.43 -1.89
N ILE A 48 -1.70 2.26 -3.21
CA ILE A 48 -2.34 3.17 -4.17
C ILE A 48 -3.83 3.31 -3.88
N ILE A 49 -4.53 2.19 -3.69
CA ILE A 49 -5.98 2.20 -3.46
C ILE A 49 -6.30 2.80 -2.10
N VAL A 50 -5.68 2.32 -1.01
CA VAL A 50 -5.96 2.82 0.35
C VAL A 50 -5.78 4.33 0.41
N PHE A 51 -4.61 4.83 0.02
CA PHE A 51 -4.30 6.24 0.19
C PHE A 51 -4.83 7.14 -0.91
N GLY A 52 -5.06 6.62 -2.12
CA GLY A 52 -5.77 7.34 -3.17
C GLY A 52 -7.22 7.62 -2.75
N VAL A 53 -7.90 6.63 -2.18
CA VAL A 53 -9.25 6.80 -1.63
C VAL A 53 -9.26 7.81 -0.48
N VAL A 54 -8.34 7.69 0.49
CA VAL A 54 -8.21 8.66 1.59
C VAL A 54 -7.98 10.09 1.07
N THR A 55 -7.14 10.25 0.04
CA THR A 55 -6.86 11.54 -0.58
C THR A 55 -8.11 12.12 -1.26
N ILE A 56 -8.90 11.32 -1.98
CA ILE A 56 -10.14 11.80 -2.62
C ILE A 56 -11.15 12.26 -1.56
N PHE A 57 -11.32 11.49 -0.48
CA PHE A 57 -12.25 11.85 0.60
C PHE A 57 -11.86 13.11 1.38
N SER A 58 -10.56 13.42 1.49
CA SER A 58 -10.10 14.61 2.21
C SER A 58 -10.48 15.92 1.51
N PHE A 59 -10.75 15.90 0.19
CA PHE A 59 -11.20 17.06 -0.58
C PHE A 59 -12.70 17.34 -0.46
N ILE A 60 -13.50 16.44 0.11
CA ILE A 60 -14.95 16.64 0.28
C ILE A 60 -15.17 17.54 1.51
N PRO A 61 -15.71 18.78 1.34
CA PRO A 61 -16.04 19.65 2.47
C PRO A 61 -17.02 18.92 3.40
N ILE A 62 -16.87 19.06 4.72
CA ILE A 62 -17.56 18.29 5.79
C ILE A 62 -16.86 16.97 6.15
N ILE A 63 -16.50 16.10 5.20
CA ILE A 63 -15.73 14.86 5.50
C ILE A 63 -14.32 15.22 5.97
N GLY A 64 -13.67 16.19 5.31
CA GLY A 64 -12.34 16.67 5.71
C GLY A 64 -12.30 17.39 7.07
N TRP A 65 -13.44 17.91 7.55
CA TRP A 65 -13.55 18.61 8.85
C TRP A 65 -13.98 17.66 9.99
N ILE A 66 -14.61 16.52 9.65
CA ILE A 66 -15.15 15.49 10.56
C ILE A 66 -14.31 14.20 10.51
N LEU A 67 -13.12 14.21 9.90
CA LEU A 67 -12.08 13.25 10.26
C LEU A 67 -11.72 13.52 11.72
N SER A 68 -12.54 12.98 12.61
CA SER A 68 -12.40 13.18 14.04
C SER A 68 -10.99 12.76 14.42
N PRO A 69 -10.40 13.33 15.47
CA PRO A 69 -9.10 12.90 15.96
C PRO A 69 -8.98 11.38 16.06
N LEU A 70 -10.08 10.67 16.36
CA LEU A 70 -10.16 9.21 16.37
C LEU A 70 -9.95 8.57 15.00
N VAL A 71 -10.56 9.09 13.92
CA VAL A 71 -10.36 8.56 12.57
C VAL A 71 -8.93 8.79 12.10
N MET A 72 -8.36 9.96 12.38
CA MET A 72 -6.94 10.23 12.06
C MET A 72 -6.00 9.28 12.80
N ILE A 73 -6.23 9.05 14.10
CA ILE A 73 -5.46 8.09 14.90
C ILE A 73 -5.62 6.68 14.33
N GLY A 74 -6.84 6.25 13.99
CA GLY A 74 -7.10 4.95 13.39
C GLY A 74 -6.39 4.76 12.04
N ALA A 75 -6.43 5.77 11.18
CA ALA A 75 -5.73 5.77 9.89
C ALA A 75 -4.21 5.71 10.07
N PHE A 76 -3.67 6.45 11.04
CA PHE A 76 -2.25 6.44 11.38
C PHE A 76 -1.80 5.07 11.93
N ILE A 77 -2.59 4.46 12.81
CA ILE A 77 -2.34 3.10 13.33
C ILE A 77 -2.37 2.09 12.17
N LEU A 78 -3.38 2.17 11.30
CA LEU A 78 -3.48 1.30 10.13
C LEU A 78 -2.26 1.46 9.21
N TRP A 79 -1.82 2.68 8.96
CA TRP A 79 -0.63 2.96 8.14
C TRP A 79 0.63 2.30 8.71
N LEU A 80 0.91 2.51 10.00
CA LEU A 80 2.04 1.87 10.68
C LEU A 80 1.91 0.34 10.70
N PHE A 81 0.69 -0.16 10.91
CA PHE A 81 0.42 -1.59 10.91
C PHE A 81 0.73 -2.24 9.55
N LEU A 82 0.31 -1.62 8.44
CA LEU A 82 0.60 -2.10 7.09
C LEU A 82 2.10 -2.08 6.78
N ILE A 83 2.82 -1.01 7.18
CA ILE A 83 4.28 -0.94 7.06
C ILE A 83 4.92 -2.09 7.84
N MET A 84 4.55 -2.30 9.10
CA MET A 84 5.13 -3.35 9.94
C MET A 84 4.85 -4.74 9.38
N LYS A 85 3.64 -5.01 8.89
CA LYS A 85 3.28 -6.30 8.29
C LYS A 85 4.10 -6.57 7.03
N ALA A 86 4.17 -5.59 6.13
CA ALA A 86 4.96 -5.70 4.92
C ALA A 86 6.46 -5.91 5.23
N TYR A 87 7.00 -5.15 6.19
CA TYR A 87 8.40 -5.27 6.63
C TYR A 87 8.70 -6.63 7.27
N LYS A 88 7.73 -7.24 7.95
CA LYS A 88 7.85 -8.61 8.49
C LYS A 88 7.71 -9.71 7.43
N GLY A 89 7.44 -9.35 6.16
CA GLY A 89 7.20 -10.32 5.09
C GLY A 89 5.78 -10.89 5.09
N GLU A 90 4.85 -10.27 5.82
CA GLU A 90 3.46 -10.71 5.88
C GLU A 90 2.60 -9.98 4.84
N LYS A 91 2.02 -10.76 3.91
CA LYS A 91 1.04 -10.24 2.93
C LYS A 91 -0.31 -9.98 3.60
N TYR A 92 -0.39 -8.94 4.44
CA TYR A 92 -1.63 -8.58 5.10
C TYR A 92 -2.62 -7.95 4.11
N MET A 93 -3.70 -8.68 3.86
CA MET A 93 -4.74 -8.32 2.92
C MET A 93 -5.91 -7.66 3.65
N LEU A 94 -6.18 -6.40 3.34
CA LEU A 94 -7.38 -5.75 3.86
C LEU A 94 -8.62 -6.39 3.20
N PRO A 95 -9.67 -6.75 3.95
CA PRO A 95 -10.79 -7.54 3.39
C PRO A 95 -11.41 -6.95 2.12
N VAL A 96 -11.60 -5.63 2.06
CA VAL A 96 -12.17 -4.97 0.87
C VAL A 96 -11.08 -4.47 -0.07
N VAL A 97 -10.10 -3.73 0.48
CA VAL A 97 -9.10 -3.04 -0.34
C VAL A 97 -8.06 -4.02 -0.91
N GLY A 98 -7.67 -5.03 -0.14
CA GLY A 98 -6.75 -6.07 -0.57
C GLY A 98 -7.34 -6.95 -1.67
N GLU A 99 -8.61 -7.37 -1.55
CA GLU A 99 -9.30 -8.09 -2.63
C GLU A 99 -9.39 -7.26 -3.91
N PHE A 100 -9.69 -5.96 -3.77
CA PHE A 100 -9.72 -5.07 -4.90
C PHE A 100 -8.32 -4.89 -5.52
N ALA A 101 -7.27 -4.79 -4.70
CA ALA A 101 -5.89 -4.70 -5.17
C ALA A 101 -5.46 -5.92 -6.01
N GLU A 102 -5.80 -7.13 -5.57
CA GLU A 102 -5.52 -8.35 -6.36
C GLU A 102 -6.27 -8.33 -7.70
N LYS A 103 -7.57 -8.00 -7.68
CA LYS A 103 -8.37 -7.89 -8.91
C LYS A 103 -7.84 -6.85 -9.89
N GLN A 104 -7.28 -5.73 -9.41
CA GLN A 104 -6.65 -4.74 -10.29
C GLN A 104 -5.32 -5.26 -10.85
N LEU A 105 -4.51 -5.93 -10.04
CA LEU A 105 -3.26 -6.54 -10.50
C LEU A 105 -3.50 -7.58 -11.59
N GLU A 106 -4.52 -8.43 -11.46
CA GLU A 106 -4.88 -9.42 -12.48
C GLU A 106 -5.21 -8.79 -13.84
N LYS A 107 -5.73 -7.56 -13.86
CA LYS A 107 -6.08 -6.86 -15.10
C LYS A 107 -4.87 -6.25 -15.80
N ILE A 108 -3.89 -5.77 -15.03
CA ILE A 108 -2.72 -5.05 -15.57
C ILE A 108 -1.50 -5.95 -15.77
N THR A 109 -1.53 -7.17 -15.25
CA THR A 109 -0.43 -8.16 -15.38
C THR A 109 -0.77 -9.26 -16.39
N LYS A 110 -1.90 -9.12 -17.10
CA LYS A 110 -2.19 -9.83 -18.36
C LYS A 110 -1.47 -9.14 -19.50
#